data_AF-A0A1D1XZD3-F1
#
_entry.id   AF-A0A1D1XZD3-F1
#
_cell.length_a   1.000
_cell.length_b   1.000
_cell.length_c   1.000
_cell.angle_alpha   90.00
_cell.angle_beta   90.00
_cell.angle_gamma   90.00
#
_symmetry.space_group_name_H-M   'P 1'
#
loop_
_entity.id
_entity.type
_entity.pdbx_description
1 polymer ?
#
loop_
_entity_poly.entity_id
_entity_poly.type
_entity_poly.pdbx_seq_one_letter_code
_entity_poly.pdbx_strand_id
1 'polypeptide(L)'
;IKNPPSGICDAMKCHLDGPNYKVMMPVEPRLTISRGQTVSVSVLVGRHDNNKIACIVGHSVFDYVDVISFRALAYDYLNLSPSYPFVSGVRAWVSLLFMATATDEAIDVFGIEIDFCDAANSEAEVLWLLDM
;
A
#
# COMPACT_ATOMS: atom_id res chain seq x y z
N ILE A 1 0.20 3.04 -10.96
CA ILE A 1 1.64 3.02 -11.32
C ILE A 1 1.76 3.27 -12.82
N LYS A 2 2.43 4.35 -13.25
CA LYS A 2 2.34 4.82 -14.65
C LYS A 2 3.08 3.94 -15.66
N ASN A 3 4.18 3.30 -15.24
CA ASN A 3 4.99 2.41 -16.07
C ASN A 3 5.30 1.13 -15.28
N PRO A 4 4.35 0.17 -15.17
CA PRO A 4 4.63 -1.08 -14.47
C PRO A 4 5.72 -1.88 -15.20
N PRO A 5 6.46 -2.76 -14.51
CA PRO A 5 7.47 -3.61 -15.13
C PRO A 5 6.88 -4.49 -16.25
N SER A 6 7.71 -4.80 -17.25
CA SER A 6 7.37 -5.85 -18.20
C SER A 6 7.28 -7.21 -17.48
N GLY A 7 6.31 -8.03 -17.87
CA GLY A 7 6.14 -9.37 -17.30
C GLY A 7 5.11 -9.48 -16.17
N ILE A 8 4.45 -8.40 -15.76
CA ILE A 8 3.28 -8.52 -14.87
C ILE A 8 2.16 -9.31 -15.56
N CYS A 9 1.48 -10.15 -14.79
CA CYS A 9 0.37 -10.98 -15.29
C CYS A 9 -0.87 -10.12 -15.63
N ASP A 10 -1.80 -10.67 -16.41
CA ASP A 10 -3.00 -9.92 -16.82
C ASP A 10 -3.90 -9.56 -15.63
N ALA A 11 -3.96 -10.40 -14.60
CA ALA A 11 -4.68 -10.07 -13.36
C ALA A 11 -4.12 -8.81 -12.69
N MET A 12 -2.79 -8.66 -12.64
CA MET A 12 -2.13 -7.48 -12.09
C MET A 12 -2.35 -6.25 -12.97
N LYS A 13 -2.34 -6.40 -14.30
CA LYS A 13 -2.68 -5.29 -15.22
C LYS A 13 -4.11 -4.80 -14.98
N CYS A 14 -5.08 -5.70 -14.96
CA CYS A 14 -6.47 -5.37 -14.70
C CYS A 14 -6.67 -4.71 -13.33
N HIS A 15 -5.92 -5.14 -12.30
CA HIS A 15 -5.94 -4.53 -10.98
C HIS A 15 -5.42 -3.08 -11.01
N LEU A 16 -4.28 -2.84 -11.69
CA LEU A 16 -3.69 -1.50 -11.82
C LEU A 16 -4.54 -0.53 -12.65
N ASP A 17 -5.26 -1.04 -13.65
CA ASP A 17 -6.18 -0.27 -14.51
C ASP A 17 -7.58 -0.12 -13.88
N GLY A 18 -7.83 -0.75 -12.74
CA GLY A 18 -9.13 -0.73 -12.07
C GLY A 18 -9.53 0.67 -11.62
N PRO A 19 -10.83 1.00 -11.57
CA PRO A 19 -11.33 2.34 -11.22
C PRO A 19 -11.23 2.64 -9.71
N ASN A 20 -10.51 1.82 -8.93
CA ASN A 20 -10.47 1.94 -7.49
C ASN A 20 -9.62 3.15 -7.08
N TYR A 21 -10.13 3.95 -6.15
CA TYR A 21 -9.47 5.15 -5.67
C TYR A 21 -8.46 4.78 -4.57
N LYS A 22 -7.24 4.49 -4.99
CA LYS A 22 -6.16 4.01 -4.12
C LYS A 22 -4.90 4.82 -4.34
N VAL A 23 -4.09 4.96 -3.30
CA VAL A 23 -2.75 5.54 -3.43
C VAL A 23 -1.82 4.45 -3.93
N MET A 24 -1.20 4.65 -5.08
CA MET A 24 -0.25 3.70 -5.65
C MET A 24 1.09 4.37 -5.90
N MET A 25 2.18 3.77 -5.41
CA MET A 25 3.54 4.24 -5.64
C MET A 25 4.42 3.12 -6.21
N PRO A 26 5.28 3.42 -7.20
CA PRO A 26 6.32 2.48 -7.62
C PRO A 26 7.38 2.35 -6.52
N VAL A 27 8.00 1.17 -6.43
CA VAL A 27 9.16 0.92 -5.56
C VAL A 27 10.43 1.05 -6.38
N GLU A 28 11.23 2.06 -6.08
CA GLU A 28 12.49 2.35 -6.78
C GLU A 28 13.64 2.60 -5.78
N PRO A 29 14.74 1.81 -5.83
CA PRO A 29 14.95 0.62 -6.66
C PRO A 29 14.02 -0.54 -6.26
N ARG A 30 13.79 -1.49 -7.18
CA ARG A 30 12.98 -2.69 -6.88
C ARG A 30 13.52 -3.47 -5.68
N LEU A 31 12.61 -4.04 -4.91
CA LEU A 31 12.93 -4.76 -3.69
C LEU A 31 12.71 -6.26 -3.89
N THR A 32 13.76 -7.07 -3.75
CA THR A 32 13.65 -8.52 -3.72
C THR A 32 13.50 -9.01 -2.28
N ILE A 33 12.45 -9.77 -2.01
CA ILE A 33 12.18 -10.33 -0.69
C ILE A 33 12.24 -11.86 -0.79
N SER A 34 13.03 -12.50 0.06
CA SER A 34 13.07 -13.96 0.14
C SER A 34 11.78 -14.51 0.75
N ARG A 35 11.28 -15.63 0.23
CA ARG A 35 10.12 -16.31 0.83
C ARG A 35 10.44 -16.75 2.26
N GLY A 36 9.43 -16.68 3.11
CA GLY A 36 9.53 -17.03 4.53
C GLY A 36 10.06 -15.93 5.44
N GLN A 37 10.41 -14.75 4.90
CA GLN A 37 10.72 -13.58 5.72
C GLN A 37 9.44 -12.90 6.21
N THR A 38 9.45 -12.48 7.48
CA THR A 38 8.43 -11.58 8.01
C THR A 38 8.77 -10.17 7.55
N VAL A 39 7.84 -9.54 6.84
CA VAL A 39 7.95 -8.17 6.38
C VAL A 39 6.87 -7.35 7.08
N SER A 40 7.25 -6.16 7.56
CA SER A 40 6.30 -5.19 8.11
C SER A 40 6.41 -3.85 7.39
N VAL A 41 5.39 -3.03 7.54
CA VAL A 41 5.30 -1.68 6.97
C VAL A 41 4.86 -0.69 8.01
N SER A 42 5.46 0.50 7.95
CA SER A 42 4.95 1.70 8.61
C SER A 42 4.74 2.76 7.54
N VAL A 43 3.63 3.48 7.61
CA VAL A 43 3.31 4.57 6.69
C VAL A 43 3.43 5.89 7.43
N LEU A 44 4.32 6.75 6.93
CA LEU A 44 4.58 8.08 7.46
C LEU A 44 4.02 9.12 6.49
N VAL A 45 3.27 10.08 6.99
CA VAL A 45 2.78 11.23 6.23
C VAL A 45 3.51 12.47 6.72
N GLY A 46 4.16 13.17 5.80
CA GLY A 46 4.81 14.44 6.05
C GLY A 46 3.93 15.60 5.66
N ARG A 47 3.82 16.61 6.52
CA ARG A 47 3.10 17.84 6.24
C ARG A 47 4.05 18.89 5.67
N HIS A 48 3.68 19.45 4.51
CA HIS A 48 4.56 20.35 3.76
C HIS A 48 4.76 21.72 4.44
N ASP A 49 3.77 22.22 5.18
CA ASP A 49 3.79 23.59 5.70
C ASP A 49 4.68 23.80 6.93
N ASN A 50 4.97 22.74 7.69
CA ASN A 50 5.68 22.81 8.97
C ASN A 50 6.68 21.66 9.19
N ASN A 51 6.94 20.84 8.18
CA ASN A 51 7.85 19.69 8.23
C ASN A 51 7.56 18.69 9.36
N LYS A 52 6.32 18.61 9.85
CA LYS A 52 5.93 17.57 10.80
C LYS A 52 5.68 16.26 10.07
N ILE A 53 6.00 15.15 10.73
CA ILE A 53 5.77 13.81 10.23
C ILE A 53 4.88 13.08 11.23
N ALA A 54 3.83 12.44 10.73
CA ALA A 54 2.93 11.58 11.50
C ALA A 54 3.03 10.14 10.99
N CYS A 55 3.08 9.18 11.90
CA CYS A 55 2.95 7.76 11.57
C CYS A 55 1.47 7.40 11.57
N ILE A 56 0.92 7.05 10.41
CA ILE A 56 -0.50 6.74 10.24
C ILE A 56 -0.79 5.24 10.23
N VAL A 57 0.21 4.40 9.91
CA VAL A 57 0.16 2.93 10.02
C VAL A 57 1.47 2.50 10.67
N GLY A 58 1.43 1.69 11.73
CA GLY A 58 2.59 1.44 12.59
C GLY A 58 2.96 -0.02 12.67
N HIS A 59 4.01 -0.43 11.96
CA HIS A 59 4.59 -1.78 12.03
C HIS A 59 3.57 -2.90 11.75
N SER A 60 2.69 -2.68 10.77
CA SER A 60 1.74 -3.70 10.32
C SER A 60 2.46 -4.78 9.52
N VAL A 61 2.12 -6.05 9.74
CA VAL A 61 2.81 -7.20 9.12
C VAL A 61 2.07 -7.64 7.87
N PHE A 62 2.81 -7.98 6.82
CA PHE A 62 2.26 -8.63 5.62
C PHE A 62 2.04 -10.12 5.89
N ASP A 63 0.94 -10.44 6.59
CA ASP A 63 0.61 -11.80 7.03
C ASP A 63 -0.25 -12.58 6.02
N TYR A 64 -0.85 -11.89 5.05
CA TYR A 64 -1.62 -12.49 3.97
C TYR A 64 -0.93 -12.30 2.61
N VAL A 65 -0.58 -13.41 1.96
CA VAL A 65 0.04 -13.40 0.62
C VAL A 65 -0.89 -14.11 -0.36
N ASP A 66 -1.41 -13.35 -1.32
CA ASP A 66 -2.20 -13.85 -2.44
C ASP A 66 -1.29 -13.99 -3.67
N VAL A 67 -0.84 -15.23 -3.91
CA VAL A 67 0.03 -15.58 -5.03
C VAL A 67 -0.69 -15.48 -6.37
N ILE A 68 -2.02 -15.59 -6.40
CA ILE A 68 -2.81 -15.52 -7.63
C ILE A 68 -2.95 -14.06 -8.09
N SER A 69 -3.23 -13.15 -7.15
CA SER A 69 -3.26 -11.72 -7.45
C SER A 69 -1.89 -11.03 -7.36
N PHE A 70 -0.83 -11.77 -7.00
CA PHE A 70 0.54 -11.27 -6.81
C PHE A 70 0.62 -10.08 -5.83
N ARG A 71 -0.07 -10.21 -4.70
CA ARG A 71 -0.13 -9.18 -3.65
C ARG A 71 0.13 -9.76 -2.27
N ALA A 72 0.86 -9.02 -1.45
CA ALA A 72 0.96 -9.28 -0.02
C ALA A 72 0.27 -8.13 0.71
N LEU A 73 -0.65 -8.45 1.62
CA LEU A 73 -1.52 -7.48 2.28
C LEU A 73 -1.12 -7.36 3.75
N ALA A 74 -1.08 -6.12 4.22
CA ALA A 74 -0.97 -5.74 5.62
C ALA A 74 -2.19 -4.88 5.96
N TYR A 75 -2.77 -5.13 7.13
CA TYR A 75 -3.96 -4.44 7.61
C TYR A 75 -3.65 -3.71 8.91
N ASP A 76 -4.13 -2.46 9.02
CA ASP A 76 -4.07 -1.72 10.27
C ASP A 76 -5.19 -0.67 10.34
N TYR A 77 -5.36 -0.10 11.52
CA TYR A 77 -6.16 1.09 11.71
C TYR A 77 -5.27 2.33 11.65
N LEU A 78 -5.82 3.42 11.11
CA LEU A 78 -5.12 4.68 11.07
C LEU A 78 -4.86 5.20 12.49
N ASN A 79 -3.60 5.48 12.80
CA ASN A 79 -3.18 6.08 14.06
C ASN A 79 -3.37 7.60 14.04
N LEU A 80 -4.64 8.03 14.01
CA LEU A 80 -5.04 9.43 14.03
C LEU A 80 -5.63 9.80 15.39
N SER A 81 -5.30 11.00 15.88
CA SER A 81 -5.87 11.51 17.13
C SER A 81 -7.37 11.78 16.96
N PRO A 82 -8.22 11.34 17.91
CA PRO A 82 -9.66 11.63 17.90
C PRO A 82 -9.97 13.13 18.10
N SER A 83 -8.96 13.96 18.40
CA SER A 83 -9.10 15.41 18.52
C SER A 83 -9.17 16.14 17.16
N TYR A 84 -8.88 15.45 16.06
CA TYR A 84 -9.12 15.94 14.70
C TYR A 84 -10.42 15.32 14.16
N PRO A 85 -11.14 15.98 13.24
CA PRO A 85 -12.48 15.56 12.80
C PRO A 85 -12.53 14.22 12.04
N PHE A 86 -11.44 13.47 12.01
CA PHE A 86 -11.42 12.13 11.42
C PHE A 86 -12.10 11.12 12.36
N VAL A 87 -12.93 10.27 11.76
CA VAL A 87 -13.61 9.19 12.45
C VAL A 87 -12.54 8.24 13.03
N SER A 88 -12.59 7.98 14.34
CA SER A 88 -11.74 6.93 14.94
C SER A 88 -12.08 5.58 14.30
N GLY A 89 -11.07 4.76 14.02
CA GLY A 89 -11.27 3.41 13.48
C GLY A 89 -11.31 3.33 11.94
N VAL A 90 -10.76 4.32 11.23
CA VAL A 90 -10.51 4.18 9.78
C VAL A 90 -9.51 3.06 9.55
N ARG A 91 -9.90 2.14 8.66
CA ARG A 91 -9.09 0.99 8.25
C ARG A 91 -8.22 1.36 7.06
N ALA A 92 -6.99 0.85 7.04
CA ALA A 92 -6.08 0.97 5.92
C ALA A 92 -5.55 -0.42 5.53
N TRP A 93 -5.57 -0.69 4.22
CA TRP A 93 -4.87 -1.83 3.63
C TRP A 93 -3.63 -1.34 2.91
N VAL A 94 -2.49 -1.90 3.26
CA VAL A 94 -1.24 -1.69 2.54
C VAL A 94 -0.93 -2.97 1.78
N SER A 95 -0.66 -2.86 0.47
CA SER A 95 -0.32 -4.00 -0.37
C SER A 95 1.07 -3.83 -0.98
N LEU A 96 1.90 -4.87 -0.91
CA LEU A 96 3.04 -5.00 -1.81
C LEU A 96 2.56 -5.66 -3.10
N LEU A 97 2.85 -5.03 -4.23
CA LEU A 97 2.62 -5.57 -5.56
C LEU A 97 3.92 -6.21 -6.05
N PHE A 98 3.88 -7.49 -6.38
CA PHE A 98 5.08 -8.23 -6.73
C PHE A 98 4.95 -9.03 -8.02
N MET A 99 6.07 -9.56 -8.49
CA MET A 99 6.15 -10.55 -9.55
C MET A 99 6.90 -11.78 -9.02
N ALA A 100 6.54 -12.95 -9.56
CA ALA A 100 7.34 -14.15 -9.32
C ALA A 100 8.72 -14.01 -9.96
N THR A 101 9.76 -14.44 -9.23
CA THR A 101 11.11 -14.56 -9.78
C THR A 101 11.31 -15.93 -10.44
N ALA A 102 12.35 -16.06 -11.26
CA ALA A 102 12.65 -17.31 -11.97
C ALA A 102 12.90 -18.51 -11.05
N THR A 103 13.30 -18.27 -9.80
CA THR A 103 13.66 -19.32 -8.84
C THR A 103 12.55 -19.67 -7.86
N ASP A 104 11.39 -18.98 -7.89
CA ASP A 104 10.25 -19.12 -6.95
C ASP A 104 10.62 -19.01 -5.45
N GLU A 105 11.88 -18.70 -5.12
CA GLU A 105 12.42 -18.53 -3.77
C GLU A 105 12.34 -17.08 -3.28
N ALA A 106 12.09 -16.14 -4.20
CA ALA A 106 11.98 -14.73 -3.91
C ALA A 106 10.85 -14.08 -4.70
N ILE A 107 10.34 -12.97 -4.18
CA ILE A 107 9.38 -12.10 -4.88
C ILE A 107 10.05 -10.78 -5.23
N ASP A 108 9.78 -10.28 -6.43
CA ASP A 108 10.25 -8.96 -6.90
C ASP A 108 9.15 -7.93 -6.69
N VAL A 109 9.29 -7.08 -5.68
CA VAL A 109 8.32 -6.04 -5.32
C VAL A 109 8.59 -4.80 -6.15
N PHE A 110 7.58 -4.37 -6.91
CA PHE A 110 7.65 -3.23 -7.81
C PHE A 110 6.72 -2.07 -7.43
N GLY A 111 5.79 -2.30 -6.51
CA GLY A 111 4.78 -1.31 -6.15
C GLY A 111 4.28 -1.47 -4.73
N ILE A 112 3.83 -0.36 -4.17
CA ILE A 112 3.06 -0.31 -2.93
C ILE A 112 1.72 0.34 -3.25
N GLU A 113 0.66 -0.25 -2.71
CA GLU A 113 -0.70 0.28 -2.76
C GLU A 113 -1.18 0.53 -1.34
N ILE A 114 -1.89 1.64 -1.13
CA ILE A 114 -2.62 1.94 0.10
C ILE A 114 -4.07 2.20 -0.27
N ASP A 115 -4.96 1.46 0.39
CA ASP A 115 -6.39 1.49 0.16
C ASP A 115 -7.13 1.86 1.46
N PHE A 116 -8.03 2.83 1.35
CA PHE A 116 -8.88 3.33 2.43
C PHE A 116 -10.36 3.03 2.13
N CYS A 117 -10.65 1.88 1.52
CA CYS A 117 -11.96 1.53 0.94
C CYS A 117 -13.18 1.74 1.85
N ASP A 118 -13.01 1.69 3.17
CA ASP A 118 -14.10 1.90 4.12
C ASP A 118 -14.33 3.37 4.51
N ALA A 119 -13.44 4.26 4.07
CA ALA A 119 -13.41 5.67 4.45
C ALA A 119 -13.35 6.64 3.26
N ALA A 120 -12.95 6.19 2.06
CA ALA A 120 -12.90 7.00 0.85
C ALA A 120 -13.33 6.21 -0.40
N ASN A 121 -14.16 6.83 -1.23
CA ASN A 121 -14.73 6.29 -2.46
C ASN A 121 -14.42 7.17 -3.68
N SER A 122 -13.54 8.17 -3.56
CA SER A 122 -13.08 9.01 -4.65
C SER A 122 -11.65 9.49 -4.43
N GLU A 123 -10.97 9.93 -5.49
CA GLU A 123 -9.64 10.54 -5.39
C GLU A 123 -9.64 11.73 -4.42
N ALA A 124 -10.66 12.60 -4.51
CA ALA A 124 -10.80 13.75 -3.63
C ALA A 124 -10.92 13.35 -2.15
N GLU A 125 -11.71 12.31 -1.85
CA GLU A 125 -11.86 11.81 -0.48
C GLU A 125 -10.57 11.20 0.06
N VAL A 126 -9.80 10.49 -0.77
CA VAL A 126 -8.47 9.99 -0.38
C VAL A 126 -7.53 11.17 -0.07
N LEU A 127 -7.55 12.22 -0.89
CA LEU A 127 -6.73 13.41 -0.66
C LEU A 127 -7.15 14.13 0.63
N TRP A 128 -8.45 14.24 0.92
CA TRP A 128 -8.94 14.83 2.17
C TRP A 128 -8.54 14.04 3.42
N LEU A 129 -8.46 12.71 3.34
CA LEU A 129 -7.93 11.89 4.43
C LEU A 129 -6.45 12.17 4.72
N LEU A 130 -5.69 12.58 3.71
CA LEU A 130 -4.25 12.85 3.81
C LEU A 130 -3.92 14.34 3.96
N ASP A 131 -4.91 15.22 3.86
CA ASP A 131 -4.82 16.66 4.11
C ASP A 131 -4.83 16.94 5.62
N MET A 132 -3.80 16.44 6.31
CA MET A 132 -3.48 16.72 7.72
C MET A 132 -2.54 17.92 7.84
#